data_AF-A0A4Y8KB11-F1
#
_entry.id   AF-A0A4Y8KB11-F1
#
_cell.length_a   1.000
_cell.length_b   1.000
_cell.length_c   1.000
_cell.angle_alpha   90.00
_cell.angle_beta   90.00
_cell.angle_gamma   90.00
#
_symmetry.space_group_name_H-M   'P 1'
#
loop_
_entity.id
_entity.type
_entity.pdbx_description
1 polymer ?
#
loop_
_entity_poly.entity_id
_entity_poly.type
_entity_poly.pdbx_seq_one_letter_code
_entity_poly.pdbx_strand_id
1 'polypeptide(L)'
;MSGANCAIVIASIMLLGGYLRLRRSWRIVLSILTLLGFTILVTPEPSVLRSAVMATVTLASIGAGRPGRGVPTLLFVVIGLLVSDPWLARNYGFALSVLATAGLLVIAGPLCRVLSQWMPSALTALIAIPLAAQLACQPVLILLSPSLPLYGVPANILAGPAAPVATVVGLIASLALPVLPGVASGLLALAWIPSAWIAAVAQAVSTLPGNRLPWPGGAWGVLLLAIGTVLTLVVVLRGPGARPARWPVAVLAVLVVGLGGYAGSLIGTRIGRAVSFPPDWQIAACDIGQGDAVVVRDGDAYGLVDVGPDPKLLSTCLATLGITRINLLVLTHYDLDHIGGVDAVIGRIDTALVGVPENAQDESLHARLTAGGATVRQAARGDSGTLGGLQWNILWPIRGATTMQVGNPGSITITFDGRGIRSIFLGDLGQEAQDALRRVSPPGRVDVVKVAHHGSADQSPELYAELRARVGLISVGVKNTYGHPTNKLLTILASVGTLSACTDQEGMSIVAPGANGTLVLWTEKVAARGPPGSPTETPAAVSISPSTKAASVGAAPHVAAPGVSGAG
;
A
#
# COMPACT_ATOMS: atom_id res chain seq x y z
N MET A 1 -11.24 -19.99 -2.13
CA MET A 1 -12.06 -21.08 -2.71
C MET A 1 -12.39 -22.13 -1.63
N SER A 2 -13.17 -21.79 -0.60
CA SER A 2 -13.44 -22.75 0.49
C SER A 2 -14.55 -23.75 0.12
N GLY A 3 -15.63 -23.26 -0.49
CA GLY A 3 -16.77 -24.11 -0.93
C GLY A 3 -16.42 -25.18 -1.96
N ALA A 4 -15.56 -24.85 -2.94
CA ALA A 4 -15.11 -25.80 -3.95
C ALA A 4 -14.32 -26.97 -3.32
N ASN A 5 -13.45 -26.68 -2.36
CA ASN A 5 -12.65 -27.70 -1.67
C ASN A 5 -13.53 -28.66 -0.85
N CYS A 6 -14.51 -28.12 -0.10
CA CYS A 6 -15.49 -28.95 0.60
C CYS A 6 -16.31 -29.83 -0.35
N ALA A 7 -16.74 -29.28 -1.49
CA ALA A 7 -17.49 -30.04 -2.50
C ALA A 7 -16.65 -31.17 -3.12
N ILE A 8 -15.37 -30.92 -3.40
CA ILE A 8 -14.43 -31.93 -3.93
C ILE A 8 -14.28 -33.08 -2.93
N VAL A 9 -14.04 -32.78 -1.66
CA VAL A 9 -13.90 -33.80 -0.60
C VAL A 9 -15.15 -34.70 -0.53
N ILE A 10 -16.34 -34.09 -0.53
CA ILE A 10 -17.61 -34.84 -0.49
C ILE A 10 -17.81 -35.67 -1.75
N ALA A 11 -17.53 -35.10 -2.93
CA ALA A 11 -17.67 -35.80 -4.20
C ALA A 11 -16.75 -37.02 -4.27
N SER A 12 -15.51 -36.92 -3.79
CA SER A 12 -14.58 -38.04 -3.71
C SER A 12 -15.12 -39.19 -2.86
N ILE A 13 -15.70 -38.90 -1.69
CA ILE A 13 -16.26 -39.92 -0.79
C ILE A 13 -17.53 -40.55 -1.38
N MET A 14 -18.39 -39.73 -1.98
CA MET A 14 -19.62 -40.19 -2.65
C MET A 14 -19.30 -41.15 -3.80
N LEU A 15 -18.29 -40.83 -4.61
CA LEU A 15 -17.84 -41.66 -5.73
C LEU A 15 -17.17 -42.95 -5.25
N LEU A 16 -16.27 -42.87 -4.26
CA LEU A 16 -15.58 -44.03 -3.69
C LEU A 16 -16.57 -44.99 -3.03
N GLY A 17 -17.51 -44.47 -2.23
CA GLY A 17 -18.59 -45.27 -1.65
C GLY A 17 -19.55 -45.83 -2.70
N GLY A 18 -19.67 -45.15 -3.85
CA GLY A 18 -20.25 -45.62 -5.10
C GLY A 18 -19.64 -46.91 -5.60
N TYR A 19 -18.33 -46.86 -5.83
CA TYR A 19 -17.53 -47.97 -6.31
C TYR A 19 -17.56 -49.17 -5.34
N LEU A 20 -17.51 -48.90 -4.04
CA LEU A 20 -17.60 -49.91 -2.97
C LEU A 20 -19.04 -50.43 -2.72
N ARG A 21 -20.02 -50.02 -3.53
CA ARG A 21 -21.44 -50.43 -3.41
C ARG A 21 -22.07 -50.19 -2.03
N LEU A 22 -21.59 -49.19 -1.27
CA LEU A 22 -22.15 -48.84 0.03
C LEU A 22 -23.59 -48.30 -0.10
N ARG A 23 -24.44 -48.56 0.90
CA ARG A 23 -25.80 -47.98 0.97
C ARG A 23 -25.72 -46.45 1.04
N ARG A 24 -26.70 -45.76 0.44
CA ARG A 24 -26.76 -44.29 0.35
C ARG A 24 -26.63 -43.59 1.72
N SER A 25 -27.22 -44.17 2.77
CA SER A 25 -27.11 -43.67 4.15
C SER A 25 -25.67 -43.65 4.66
N TRP A 26 -24.92 -44.74 4.46
CA TRP A 26 -23.51 -44.84 4.85
C TRP A 26 -22.63 -43.84 4.10
N ARG A 27 -22.88 -43.61 2.81
CA ARG A 27 -22.14 -42.59 2.05
C ARG A 27 -22.34 -41.20 2.62
N ILE A 28 -23.57 -40.85 3.00
CA ILE A 28 -23.90 -39.54 3.59
C ILE A 28 -23.20 -39.38 4.93
N VAL A 29 -23.30 -40.39 5.81
CA VAL A 29 -22.64 -40.36 7.14
C VAL A 29 -21.13 -40.21 6.99
N LEU A 30 -20.49 -41.00 6.11
CA LEU A 30 -19.06 -40.89 5.84
C LEU A 30 -18.67 -39.51 5.32
N SER A 31 -19.48 -38.94 4.41
CA SER A 31 -19.21 -37.60 3.86
C SER A 31 -19.27 -36.51 4.93
N ILE A 32 -20.24 -36.58 5.85
CA ILE A 32 -20.37 -35.64 6.97
C ILE A 32 -19.17 -35.78 7.93
N LEU A 33 -18.80 -37.02 8.29
CA LEU A 33 -17.67 -37.27 9.19
C LEU A 33 -16.35 -36.77 8.60
N THR A 34 -16.09 -37.04 7.32
CA THR A 34 -14.87 -36.55 6.66
C THR A 34 -14.89 -35.03 6.49
N LEU A 35 -16.04 -34.42 6.21
CA LEU A 35 -16.16 -32.96 6.12
C LEU A 35 -15.87 -32.29 7.47
N LEU A 36 -16.33 -32.89 8.57
CA LEU A 36 -16.02 -32.42 9.93
C LEU A 36 -14.53 -32.57 10.22
N GLY A 37 -13.95 -33.73 9.93
CA GLY A 37 -12.51 -33.98 10.07
C GLY A 37 -11.66 -33.02 9.23
N PHE A 38 -12.06 -32.75 7.98
CA PHE A 38 -11.42 -31.77 7.10
C PHE A 38 -11.48 -30.36 7.70
N THR A 39 -12.63 -29.96 8.25
CA THR A 39 -12.79 -28.63 8.86
C THR A 39 -11.91 -28.45 10.10
N ILE A 40 -11.73 -29.51 10.89
CA ILE A 40 -10.81 -29.51 12.03
C ILE A 40 -9.35 -29.43 11.55
N LEU A 41 -8.99 -30.23 10.55
CA LEU A 41 -7.63 -30.32 10.02
C LEU A 41 -7.15 -29.01 9.38
N VAL A 42 -8.02 -28.32 8.63
CA VAL A 42 -7.69 -27.07 7.92
C VAL A 42 -7.76 -25.84 8.84
N THR A 43 -8.08 -26.05 10.12
CA THR A 43 -8.48 -25.03 11.10
C THR A 43 -9.85 -24.40 10.79
N PRO A 44 -10.66 -24.11 11.83
CA PRO A 44 -12.02 -23.61 11.65
C PRO A 44 -12.02 -22.12 11.26
N GLU A 45 -11.67 -21.83 10.02
CA GLU A 45 -11.88 -20.49 9.46
C GLU A 45 -13.37 -20.24 9.15
N PRO A 46 -13.85 -18.99 9.26
CA PRO A 46 -15.24 -18.65 8.95
C PRO A 46 -15.68 -19.07 7.55
N SER A 47 -14.77 -19.09 6.56
CA SER A 47 -15.09 -19.51 5.19
C SER A 47 -15.35 -21.02 5.06
N VAL A 48 -14.59 -21.84 5.80
CA VAL A 48 -14.67 -23.32 5.80
C VAL A 48 -15.89 -23.79 6.55
N LEU A 49 -16.15 -23.24 7.74
CA LEU A 49 -17.32 -23.58 8.55
C LEU A 49 -18.63 -23.44 7.77
N ARG A 50 -18.76 -22.39 6.96
CA ARG A 50 -19.98 -22.11 6.18
C ARG A 50 -20.15 -23.05 5.02
N SER A 51 -19.06 -23.30 4.31
CA SER A 51 -19.01 -24.29 3.24
C SER A 51 -19.39 -25.68 3.77
N ALA A 52 -18.89 -26.02 4.97
CA ALA A 52 -19.23 -27.26 5.65
C ALA A 52 -20.71 -27.34 6.08
N VAL A 53 -21.26 -26.27 6.67
CA VAL A 53 -22.69 -26.23 7.06
C VAL A 53 -23.59 -26.35 5.82
N MET A 54 -23.32 -25.60 4.75
CA MET A 54 -24.10 -25.68 3.51
C MET A 54 -24.04 -27.09 2.89
N ALA A 55 -22.86 -27.70 2.88
CA ALA A 55 -22.66 -29.06 2.41
C ALA A 55 -23.45 -30.08 3.26
N THR A 56 -23.42 -29.97 4.58
CA THR A 56 -24.18 -30.84 5.50
C THR A 56 -25.69 -30.73 5.27
N VAL A 57 -26.22 -29.50 5.15
CA VAL A 57 -27.65 -29.28 4.85
C VAL A 57 -28.04 -29.86 3.48
N THR A 58 -27.16 -29.73 2.49
CA THR A 58 -27.36 -30.30 1.15
C THR A 58 -27.38 -31.83 1.21
N LEU A 59 -26.44 -32.46 1.91
CA LEU A 59 -26.38 -33.90 2.11
C LEU A 59 -27.61 -34.45 2.87
N ALA A 60 -28.06 -33.74 3.91
CA ALA A 60 -29.28 -34.07 4.64
C ALA A 60 -30.53 -33.98 3.75
N SER A 61 -30.63 -32.95 2.91
CA SER A 61 -31.73 -32.78 1.94
C SER A 61 -31.76 -33.91 0.92
N ILE A 62 -30.59 -34.29 0.39
CA ILE A 62 -30.42 -35.44 -0.51
C ILE A 62 -30.83 -36.74 0.20
N GLY A 63 -30.51 -36.91 1.49
CA GLY A 63 -30.91 -38.05 2.31
C GLY A 63 -32.42 -38.13 2.54
N ALA A 64 -33.08 -36.99 2.70
CA ALA A 64 -34.53 -36.87 2.91
C ALA A 64 -35.36 -36.98 1.62
N GLY A 65 -34.73 -37.21 0.46
CA GLY A 65 -35.42 -37.37 -0.83
C GLY A 65 -36.05 -36.08 -1.38
N ARG A 66 -35.74 -34.91 -0.81
CA ARG A 66 -36.24 -33.62 -1.30
C ARG A 66 -35.18 -32.95 -2.18
N PRO A 67 -35.48 -32.57 -3.44
CA PRO A 67 -34.53 -31.80 -4.24
C PRO A 67 -34.35 -30.43 -3.58
N GLY A 68 -33.19 -30.21 -2.97
CA GLY A 68 -32.86 -28.93 -2.33
C GLY A 68 -32.78 -27.82 -3.36
N ARG A 69 -33.60 -26.77 -3.21
CA ARG A 69 -33.44 -25.53 -3.98
C ARG A 69 -32.26 -24.75 -3.38
N GLY A 70 -31.21 -24.52 -4.16
CA GLY A 70 -29.94 -23.96 -3.65
C GLY A 70 -30.08 -22.59 -2.96
N VAL A 71 -30.92 -21.68 -3.49
CA VAL A 71 -31.08 -20.32 -2.91
C VAL A 71 -31.78 -20.35 -1.54
N PRO A 72 -32.93 -21.03 -1.35
CA PRO A 72 -33.50 -21.24 -0.03
C PRO A 72 -32.53 -21.87 0.98
N THR A 73 -31.73 -22.85 0.56
CA THR A 73 -30.70 -23.46 1.42
C THR A 73 -29.64 -22.44 1.85
N LEU A 74 -29.15 -21.61 0.92
CA LEU A 74 -28.19 -20.55 1.22
C LEU A 74 -28.78 -19.55 2.22
N LEU A 75 -30.01 -19.07 1.99
CA LEU A 75 -30.67 -18.12 2.88
C LEU A 75 -30.88 -18.70 4.28
N PHE A 76 -31.33 -19.96 4.38
CA PHE A 76 -31.50 -20.64 5.65
C PHE A 76 -30.19 -20.72 6.44
N VAL A 77 -29.09 -21.09 5.77
CA VAL A 77 -27.76 -21.16 6.39
C VAL A 77 -27.26 -19.78 6.82
N VAL A 78 -27.44 -18.75 5.99
CA VAL A 78 -27.04 -17.38 6.32
C VAL A 78 -27.80 -16.86 7.53
N ILE A 79 -29.13 -17.04 7.55
CA ILE A 79 -29.97 -16.63 8.68
C ILE A 79 -29.57 -17.39 9.94
N GLY A 80 -29.42 -18.72 9.87
CA GLY A 80 -29.02 -19.54 11.02
C GLY A 80 -27.67 -19.12 11.62
N LEU A 81 -26.69 -18.83 10.77
CA LEU A 81 -25.36 -18.39 11.21
C LEU A 81 -25.37 -16.99 11.82
N LEU A 82 -26.13 -16.05 11.23
CA LEU A 82 -26.25 -14.69 11.78
C LEU A 82 -27.03 -14.66 13.10
N VAL A 83 -27.98 -15.58 13.28
CA VAL A 83 -28.67 -15.76 14.56
C VAL A 83 -27.72 -16.34 15.62
N SER A 84 -26.87 -17.29 15.26
CA SER A 84 -25.89 -17.86 16.20
C SER A 84 -24.73 -16.91 16.53
N ASP A 85 -24.27 -16.14 15.54
CA ASP A 85 -23.18 -15.17 15.70
C ASP A 85 -23.45 -13.90 14.85
N PRO A 86 -24.03 -12.86 15.44
CA PRO A 86 -24.32 -11.60 14.76
C PRO A 86 -23.08 -10.85 14.26
N TRP A 87 -21.89 -11.11 14.83
CA TRP A 87 -20.66 -10.43 14.41
C TRP A 87 -20.22 -10.80 13.00
N LEU A 88 -20.68 -11.95 12.49
CA LEU A 88 -20.47 -12.37 11.11
C LEU A 88 -20.98 -11.36 10.08
N ALA A 89 -21.98 -10.53 10.43
CA ALA A 89 -22.48 -9.48 9.54
C ALA A 89 -21.41 -8.42 9.18
N ARG A 90 -20.39 -8.23 10.04
CA ARG A 90 -19.29 -7.28 9.81
C ARG A 90 -18.06 -7.93 9.20
N ASN A 91 -18.08 -9.24 8.96
CA ASN A 91 -16.94 -9.97 8.44
C ASN A 91 -16.94 -9.97 6.90
N TYR A 92 -15.91 -9.40 6.28
CA TYR A 92 -15.78 -9.38 4.81
C TYR A 92 -15.68 -10.77 4.19
N GLY A 93 -14.94 -11.68 4.84
CA GLY A 93 -14.88 -13.08 4.43
C GLY A 93 -16.27 -13.71 4.44
N PHE A 94 -17.11 -13.35 5.42
CA PHE A 94 -18.51 -13.75 5.47
C PHE A 94 -19.28 -13.27 4.22
N ALA A 95 -19.32 -11.96 3.99
CA ALA A 95 -20.01 -11.40 2.85
C ALA A 95 -19.55 -12.01 1.50
N LEU A 96 -18.24 -12.13 1.29
CA LEU A 96 -17.65 -12.64 0.05
C LEU A 96 -18.07 -14.07 -0.27
N SER A 97 -18.08 -14.99 0.70
CA SER A 97 -18.50 -16.37 0.39
C SER A 97 -20.01 -16.51 0.18
N VAL A 98 -20.84 -15.67 0.83
CA VAL A 98 -22.29 -15.68 0.57
C VAL A 98 -22.57 -15.17 -0.83
N LEU A 99 -21.93 -14.07 -1.22
CA LEU A 99 -22.04 -13.49 -2.56
C LEU A 99 -21.50 -14.44 -3.64
N ALA A 100 -20.36 -15.08 -3.41
CA ALA A 100 -19.82 -16.08 -4.35
C ALA A 100 -20.83 -17.20 -4.60
N THR A 101 -21.38 -17.79 -3.54
CA THR A 101 -22.35 -18.88 -3.67
C THR A 101 -23.67 -18.41 -4.29
N ALA A 102 -24.15 -17.22 -3.92
CA ALA A 102 -25.32 -16.61 -4.56
C ALA A 102 -25.09 -16.37 -6.07
N GLY A 103 -23.93 -15.85 -6.44
CA GLY A 103 -23.51 -15.64 -7.82
C GLY A 103 -23.47 -16.95 -8.62
N LEU A 104 -22.92 -18.01 -8.05
CA LEU A 104 -22.92 -19.33 -8.69
C LEU A 104 -24.33 -19.90 -8.90
N LEU A 105 -25.23 -19.72 -7.92
CA LEU A 105 -26.59 -20.24 -8.01
C LEU A 105 -27.49 -19.43 -8.97
N VAL A 106 -27.28 -18.11 -9.05
CA VAL A 106 -28.17 -17.20 -9.78
C VAL A 106 -27.60 -16.79 -11.14
N ILE A 107 -26.30 -16.51 -11.23
CA ILE A 107 -25.66 -15.89 -12.40
C ILE A 107 -25.03 -16.96 -13.33
N ALA A 108 -24.41 -18.00 -12.77
CA ALA A 108 -23.65 -18.96 -13.58
C ALA A 108 -24.50 -19.71 -14.62
N GLY A 109 -25.69 -20.19 -14.23
CA GLY A 109 -26.60 -20.91 -15.15
C GLY A 109 -27.07 -20.08 -16.35
N PRO A 110 -27.61 -18.87 -16.13
CA PRO A 110 -27.95 -17.95 -17.22
C PRO A 110 -26.74 -17.59 -18.10
N LEU A 111 -25.58 -17.34 -17.51
CA LEU A 111 -24.35 -17.04 -18.23
C LEU A 111 -23.89 -18.22 -19.10
N CYS A 112 -24.02 -19.45 -18.59
CA CYS A 112 -23.76 -20.66 -19.37
C CYS A 112 -24.65 -20.77 -20.61
N ARG A 113 -25.96 -20.48 -20.49
CA ARG A 113 -26.88 -20.55 -21.63
C ARG A 113 -26.54 -19.56 -22.75
N VAL A 114 -25.99 -18.41 -22.40
CA VAL A 114 -25.57 -17.41 -23.38
C VAL A 114 -24.25 -17.82 -24.04
N LEU A 115 -23.25 -18.20 -23.24
CA LEU A 115 -21.94 -18.61 -23.75
C LEU A 115 -22.01 -19.89 -24.60
N SER A 116 -22.90 -20.83 -24.28
CA SER A 116 -23.06 -22.07 -25.04
C SER A 116 -23.53 -21.85 -26.48
N GLN A 117 -23.99 -20.65 -26.82
CA GLN A 117 -24.32 -20.28 -28.20
C GLN A 117 -23.07 -20.02 -29.06
N TRP A 118 -21.92 -19.72 -28.42
CA TRP A 118 -20.69 -19.29 -29.07
C TRP A 118 -19.53 -20.27 -28.86
N MET A 119 -19.63 -21.16 -27.87
CA MET A 119 -18.59 -22.12 -27.53
C MET A 119 -19.16 -23.44 -27.00
N PRO A 120 -18.38 -24.54 -27.05
CA PRO A 120 -18.76 -25.82 -26.46
C PRO A 120 -19.15 -25.72 -24.98
N SER A 121 -20.06 -26.59 -24.55
CA SER A 121 -20.61 -26.62 -23.18
C SER A 121 -19.54 -26.78 -22.09
N ALA A 122 -18.44 -27.49 -22.39
CA ALA A 122 -17.32 -27.66 -21.46
C ALA A 122 -16.57 -26.34 -21.17
N LEU A 123 -16.27 -25.55 -22.20
CA LEU A 123 -15.59 -24.26 -22.07
C LEU A 123 -16.49 -23.19 -21.43
N THR A 124 -17.79 -23.33 -21.67
CA THR A 124 -18.80 -22.43 -21.13
C THR A 124 -18.79 -22.40 -19.59
N ALA A 125 -18.81 -23.58 -18.97
CA ALA A 125 -18.77 -23.67 -17.50
C ALA A 125 -17.45 -23.14 -16.94
N LEU A 126 -16.33 -23.38 -17.64
CA LEU A 126 -15.00 -22.95 -17.24
C LEU A 126 -14.88 -21.43 -17.13
N ILE A 127 -15.59 -20.67 -17.98
CA ILE A 127 -15.61 -19.20 -17.97
C ILE A 127 -16.73 -18.67 -17.07
N ALA A 128 -17.93 -19.25 -17.16
CA ALA A 128 -19.12 -18.75 -16.50
C ALA A 128 -19.01 -18.79 -14.97
N ILE A 129 -18.39 -19.85 -14.42
CA ILE A 129 -18.27 -20.06 -12.97
C ILE A 129 -17.37 -18.98 -12.33
N PRO A 130 -16.10 -18.78 -12.78
CA PRO A 130 -15.26 -17.70 -12.25
C PRO A 130 -15.85 -16.32 -12.48
N LEU A 131 -16.44 -16.07 -13.66
CA LEU A 131 -17.03 -14.77 -13.97
C LEU A 131 -18.24 -14.45 -13.06
N ALA A 132 -19.12 -15.42 -12.82
CA ALA A 132 -20.25 -15.26 -11.90
C ALA A 132 -19.79 -14.96 -10.47
N ALA A 133 -18.78 -15.67 -9.98
CA ALA A 133 -18.20 -15.43 -8.66
C ALA A 133 -17.53 -14.05 -8.57
N GLN A 134 -16.76 -13.66 -9.59
CA GLN A 134 -16.11 -12.35 -9.65
C GLN A 134 -17.15 -11.23 -9.63
N LEU A 135 -18.16 -11.27 -10.51
CA LEU A 135 -19.21 -10.24 -10.56
C LEU A 135 -19.98 -10.10 -9.24
N ALA A 136 -20.26 -11.20 -8.56
CA ALA A 136 -20.98 -11.17 -7.29
C ALA A 136 -20.12 -10.63 -6.12
N CYS A 137 -18.83 -10.96 -6.09
CA CYS A 137 -17.93 -10.56 -5.02
C CYS A 137 -17.33 -9.16 -5.20
N GLN A 138 -17.21 -8.69 -6.44
CA GLN A 138 -16.49 -7.47 -6.78
C GLN A 138 -16.97 -6.20 -6.02
N PRO A 139 -18.28 -5.98 -5.79
CA PRO A 139 -18.75 -4.82 -5.02
C PRO A 139 -18.15 -4.76 -3.61
N VAL A 140 -18.00 -5.90 -2.94
CA VAL A 140 -17.37 -5.96 -1.61
C VAL A 140 -15.85 -5.85 -1.70
N LEU A 141 -15.24 -6.41 -2.75
CA LEU A 141 -13.80 -6.31 -2.96
C LEU A 141 -13.33 -4.86 -3.19
N ILE A 142 -14.13 -4.02 -3.84
CA ILE A 142 -13.81 -2.59 -4.03
C ILE A 142 -13.68 -1.84 -2.70
N LEU A 143 -14.46 -2.23 -1.69
CA LEU A 143 -14.37 -1.62 -0.35
C LEU A 143 -13.05 -1.96 0.37
N LEU A 144 -12.42 -3.07 0.00
CA LEU A 144 -11.14 -3.52 0.57
C LEU A 144 -9.94 -3.04 -0.24
N SER A 145 -10.09 -3.02 -1.56
CA SER A 145 -9.06 -2.61 -2.50
C SER A 145 -9.76 -1.94 -3.69
N PRO A 146 -9.63 -0.62 -3.86
CA PRO A 146 -10.33 0.15 -4.90
C PRO A 146 -9.73 -0.11 -6.28
N SER A 147 -9.82 -1.35 -6.74
CA SER A 147 -9.30 -1.80 -8.03
C SER A 147 -10.13 -2.96 -8.62
N LEU A 148 -10.17 -3.03 -9.95
CA LEU A 148 -10.76 -4.13 -10.69
C LEU A 148 -9.65 -5.08 -11.19
N PRO A 149 -9.67 -6.37 -10.83
CA PRO A 149 -8.72 -7.35 -11.32
C PRO A 149 -9.07 -7.78 -12.76
N LEU A 150 -8.38 -7.19 -13.74
CA LEU A 150 -8.67 -7.39 -15.17
C LEU A 150 -8.44 -8.84 -15.60
N TYR A 151 -7.35 -9.44 -15.11
CA TYR A 151 -6.96 -10.82 -15.42
C TYR A 151 -7.53 -11.85 -14.44
N GLY A 152 -8.48 -11.46 -13.58
CA GLY A 152 -9.07 -12.35 -12.57
C GLY A 152 -9.71 -13.61 -13.16
N VAL A 153 -10.51 -13.48 -14.21
CA VAL A 153 -11.16 -14.62 -14.89
C VAL A 153 -10.13 -15.51 -15.59
N PRO A 154 -9.23 -15.01 -16.46
CA PRO A 154 -8.16 -15.82 -17.07
C PRO A 154 -7.29 -16.55 -16.04
N ALA A 155 -6.89 -15.88 -14.96
CA ALA A 155 -6.08 -16.49 -13.91
C ALA A 155 -6.81 -17.66 -13.25
N ASN A 156 -8.10 -17.51 -12.93
CA ASN A 156 -8.91 -18.58 -12.35
C ASN A 156 -9.17 -19.73 -13.34
N ILE A 157 -9.25 -19.46 -14.64
CA ILE A 157 -9.36 -20.50 -15.68
C ILE A 157 -8.07 -21.35 -15.73
N LEU A 158 -6.90 -20.71 -15.68
CA LEU A 158 -5.61 -21.40 -15.73
C LEU A 158 -5.28 -22.13 -14.42
N ALA A 159 -5.66 -21.56 -13.27
CA ALA A 159 -5.43 -22.13 -11.95
C ALA A 159 -6.46 -23.22 -11.57
N GLY A 160 -7.68 -23.11 -12.11
CA GLY A 160 -8.83 -23.94 -11.73
C GLY A 160 -8.58 -25.45 -11.81
N PRO A 161 -7.99 -26.00 -12.89
CA PRO A 161 -7.72 -27.43 -13.01
C PRO A 161 -6.70 -27.98 -11.99
N ALA A 162 -5.75 -27.15 -11.55
CA ALA A 162 -4.70 -27.55 -10.62
C ALA A 162 -5.19 -27.62 -9.16
N ALA A 163 -6.17 -26.80 -8.79
CA ALA A 163 -6.63 -26.67 -7.40
C ALA A 163 -7.23 -27.96 -6.81
N PRO A 164 -8.09 -28.74 -7.51
CA PRO A 164 -8.59 -30.01 -6.99
C PRO A 164 -7.48 -31.03 -6.76
N VAL A 165 -6.52 -31.12 -7.69
CA VAL A 165 -5.39 -32.05 -7.61
C VAL A 165 -4.52 -31.71 -6.39
N ALA A 166 -4.17 -30.43 -6.22
CA ALA A 166 -3.42 -29.96 -5.07
C ALA A 166 -4.15 -30.25 -3.74
N THR A 167 -5.46 -30.02 -3.70
CA THR A 167 -6.28 -30.22 -2.50
C THR A 167 -6.35 -31.70 -2.09
N VAL A 168 -6.63 -32.60 -3.04
CA VAL A 168 -6.78 -34.03 -2.74
C VAL A 168 -5.44 -34.65 -2.38
N VAL A 169 -4.38 -34.41 -3.17
CA VAL A 169 -3.05 -34.97 -2.89
C VAL A 169 -2.50 -34.40 -1.58
N GLY A 170 -2.66 -33.09 -1.35
CA GLY A 170 -2.26 -32.43 -0.11
C GLY A 170 -2.98 -33.00 1.11
N LEU A 171 -4.30 -33.22 1.03
CA LEU A 171 -5.08 -33.83 2.12
C LEU A 171 -4.60 -35.25 2.44
N ILE A 172 -4.36 -36.08 1.43
CA ILE A 172 -3.84 -37.45 1.62
C ILE A 172 -2.44 -37.39 2.25
N ALA A 173 -1.59 -36.47 1.79
CA ALA A 173 -0.24 -36.29 2.33
C ALA A 173 -0.29 -35.87 3.81
N SER A 174 -1.15 -34.92 4.18
CA SER A 174 -1.34 -34.47 5.56
C SER A 174 -1.82 -35.60 6.48
N LEU A 175 -2.70 -36.48 6.00
CA LEU A 175 -3.17 -37.64 6.75
C LEU A 175 -2.12 -38.74 6.86
N ALA A 176 -1.27 -38.91 5.85
CA ALA A 176 -0.19 -39.90 5.85
C ALA A 176 1.02 -39.48 6.70
N LEU A 177 1.22 -38.17 6.92
CA LEU A 177 2.40 -37.61 7.57
C LEU A 177 2.71 -38.21 8.96
N PRO A 178 1.74 -38.44 9.86
CA PRO A 178 2.02 -39.03 11.18
C PRO A 178 2.34 -40.53 11.15
N VAL A 179 1.93 -41.24 10.08
CA VAL A 179 1.99 -42.71 10.02
C VAL A 179 3.13 -43.19 9.12
N LEU A 180 3.32 -42.52 7.98
CA LEU A 180 4.26 -42.90 6.92
C LEU A 180 4.97 -41.65 6.37
N PRO A 181 5.94 -41.08 7.11
CA PRO A 181 6.57 -39.80 6.74
C PRO A 181 7.28 -39.86 5.37
N GLY A 182 7.87 -40.99 5.00
CA GLY A 182 8.52 -41.16 3.69
C GLY A 182 7.56 -41.22 2.50
N VAL A 183 6.34 -41.73 2.70
CA VAL A 183 5.29 -41.70 1.66
C VAL A 183 4.68 -40.30 1.59
N ALA A 184 4.45 -39.67 2.75
CA ALA A 184 3.92 -38.32 2.83
C ALA A 184 4.83 -37.28 2.15
N SER A 185 6.15 -37.39 2.29
CA SER A 185 7.09 -36.50 1.60
C SER A 185 7.00 -36.63 0.08
N GLY A 186 6.89 -37.85 -0.46
CA GLY A 186 6.65 -38.09 -1.88
C GLY A 186 5.31 -37.50 -2.37
N LEU A 187 4.24 -37.64 -1.58
CA LEU A 187 2.95 -37.05 -1.88
C LEU A 187 2.97 -35.51 -1.81
N LEU A 188 3.71 -34.92 -0.87
CA LEU A 188 3.91 -33.47 -0.79
C LEU A 188 4.70 -32.95 -2.00
N ALA A 189 5.73 -33.66 -2.45
CA ALA A 189 6.45 -33.33 -3.68
C ALA A 189 5.53 -33.40 -4.92
N LEU A 190 4.60 -34.36 -4.96
CA LEU A 190 3.60 -34.43 -6.01
C LEU A 190 2.58 -33.28 -5.92
N ALA A 191 2.15 -32.91 -4.71
CA ALA A 191 1.25 -31.76 -4.46
C ALA A 191 1.92 -30.41 -4.74
N TRP A 192 3.25 -30.34 -4.69
CA TRP A 192 4.02 -29.14 -5.01
C TRP A 192 3.84 -28.74 -6.47
N ILE A 193 3.81 -29.67 -7.42
CA ILE A 193 3.69 -29.37 -8.86
C ILE A 193 2.43 -28.53 -9.19
N PRO A 194 1.19 -28.95 -8.86
CA PRO A 194 -0.01 -28.16 -9.13
C PRO A 194 -0.05 -26.87 -8.29
N SER A 195 0.51 -26.88 -7.08
CA SER A 195 0.58 -25.68 -6.24
C SER A 195 1.53 -24.62 -6.82
N ALA A 196 2.69 -25.06 -7.33
CA ALA A 196 3.66 -24.23 -8.01
C ALA A 196 3.10 -23.66 -9.33
N TRP A 197 2.29 -24.43 -10.05
CA TRP A 197 1.57 -23.93 -11.23
C TRP A 197 0.62 -22.77 -10.86
N ILE A 198 -0.19 -22.92 -9.82
CA ILE A 198 -1.09 -21.85 -9.34
C ILE A 198 -0.27 -20.61 -8.95
N ALA A 199 0.85 -20.80 -8.25
CA ALA A 199 1.74 -19.71 -7.86
C ALA A 199 2.38 -19.02 -9.08
N ALA A 200 2.84 -19.78 -10.08
CA ALA A 200 3.42 -19.25 -11.31
C ALA A 200 2.41 -18.42 -12.11
N VAL A 201 1.15 -18.89 -12.24
CA VAL A 201 0.07 -18.12 -12.86
C VAL A 201 -0.18 -16.82 -12.11
N ALA A 202 -0.24 -16.86 -10.77
CA ALA A 202 -0.46 -15.67 -9.95
C ALA A 202 0.70 -14.66 -10.10
N GLN A 203 1.95 -15.12 -10.09
CA GLN A 203 3.13 -14.27 -10.27
C GLN A 203 3.19 -13.67 -11.67
N ALA A 204 2.96 -14.45 -12.72
CA ALA A 204 2.92 -13.96 -14.09
C ALA A 204 1.84 -12.89 -14.29
N VAL A 205 0.63 -13.10 -13.73
CA VAL A 205 -0.45 -12.11 -13.80
C VAL A 205 -0.12 -10.86 -12.97
N SER A 206 0.66 -10.99 -11.89
CA SER A 206 1.07 -9.85 -11.06
C SER A 206 2.05 -8.90 -11.77
N THR A 207 2.77 -9.37 -12.79
CA THR A 207 3.72 -8.55 -13.57
C THR A 207 3.13 -7.99 -14.87
N LEU A 208 1.94 -8.44 -15.29
CA LEU A 208 1.28 -7.92 -16.49
C LEU A 208 0.82 -6.46 -16.32
N PRO A 209 0.96 -5.62 -17.36
CA PRO A 209 0.52 -4.23 -17.31
C PRO A 209 -1.00 -4.15 -17.14
N GLY A 210 -1.47 -3.25 -16.26
CA GLY A 210 -2.91 -3.05 -16.06
C GLY A 210 -3.63 -4.21 -15.35
N ASN A 211 -2.90 -5.05 -14.61
CA ASN A 211 -3.50 -6.17 -13.87
C ASN A 211 -4.55 -5.77 -12.83
N ARG A 212 -4.45 -4.53 -12.33
CA ARG A 212 -5.40 -3.87 -11.45
C ARG A 212 -5.74 -2.52 -12.05
N LEU A 213 -6.98 -2.37 -12.50
CA LEU A 213 -7.49 -1.09 -12.96
C LEU A 213 -7.96 -0.28 -11.75
N PRO A 214 -7.43 0.92 -11.51
CA PRO A 214 -7.93 1.81 -10.46
C PRO A 214 -9.44 2.04 -10.65
N TRP A 215 -10.21 1.89 -9.58
CA TRP A 215 -11.65 2.11 -9.58
C TRP A 215 -12.01 3.02 -8.40
N PRO A 216 -13.02 3.90 -8.53
CA PRO A 216 -13.45 4.72 -7.41
C PRO A 216 -13.72 3.86 -6.17
N GLY A 217 -13.15 4.25 -5.03
CA GLY A 217 -13.42 3.60 -3.75
C GLY A 217 -14.76 4.01 -3.14
N GLY A 218 -15.07 3.45 -1.97
CA GLY A 218 -16.23 3.83 -1.18
C GLY A 218 -17.60 3.49 -1.79
N ALA A 219 -18.66 4.03 -1.19
CA ALA A 219 -20.05 3.70 -1.56
C ALA A 219 -20.39 4.03 -3.03
N TRP A 220 -19.82 5.11 -3.57
CA TRP A 220 -20.01 5.51 -4.97
C TRP A 220 -19.40 4.50 -5.95
N GLY A 221 -18.18 4.03 -5.67
CA GLY A 221 -17.53 2.98 -6.44
C GLY A 221 -18.34 1.69 -6.50
N VAL A 222 -18.88 1.28 -5.35
CA VAL A 222 -19.76 0.11 -5.21
C VAL A 222 -21.04 0.28 -6.00
N LEU A 223 -21.71 1.43 -5.89
CA LEU A 223 -22.97 1.71 -6.58
C LEU A 223 -22.78 1.71 -8.10
N LEU A 224 -21.74 2.36 -8.61
CA LEU A 224 -21.42 2.40 -10.04
C LEU A 224 -21.18 1.00 -10.59
N LEU A 225 -20.39 0.19 -9.89
CA LEU A 225 -20.15 -1.19 -10.31
C LEU A 225 -21.43 -2.04 -10.26
N ALA A 226 -22.22 -1.93 -9.19
CA ALA A 226 -23.45 -2.70 -9.03
C ALA A 226 -24.45 -2.38 -10.15
N ILE A 227 -24.65 -1.09 -10.46
CA ILE A 227 -25.50 -0.64 -11.56
C ILE A 227 -24.98 -1.17 -12.89
N GLY A 228 -23.68 -1.02 -13.18
CA GLY A 228 -23.06 -1.53 -14.40
C GLY A 228 -23.24 -3.05 -14.55
N THR A 229 -23.05 -3.80 -13.47
CA THR A 229 -23.20 -5.26 -13.44
C THR A 229 -24.65 -5.67 -13.70
N VAL A 230 -25.61 -5.03 -13.02
CA VAL A 230 -27.04 -5.32 -13.20
C VAL A 230 -27.51 -4.97 -14.61
N LEU A 231 -27.14 -3.80 -15.13
CA LEU A 231 -27.49 -3.39 -16.50
C LEU A 231 -26.94 -4.38 -17.53
N THR A 232 -25.67 -4.77 -17.37
CA THR A 232 -25.03 -5.76 -18.25
C THR A 232 -25.78 -7.09 -18.18
N LEU A 233 -26.07 -7.57 -16.98
CA LEU A 233 -26.77 -8.83 -16.78
C LEU A 233 -28.20 -8.77 -17.35
N VAL A 234 -28.93 -7.67 -17.18
CA VAL A 234 -30.27 -7.48 -17.73
C VAL A 234 -30.25 -7.48 -19.26
N VAL A 235 -29.27 -6.82 -19.88
CA VAL A 235 -29.13 -6.80 -21.35
C VAL A 235 -28.76 -8.19 -21.88
N VAL A 236 -27.87 -8.91 -21.19
CA VAL A 236 -27.41 -10.25 -21.59
C VAL A 236 -28.48 -11.33 -21.34
N LEU A 237 -29.26 -11.23 -20.26
CA LEU A 237 -30.22 -12.27 -19.85
C LEU A 237 -31.65 -12.10 -20.40
N ARG A 238 -32.02 -10.94 -20.95
CA ARG A 238 -33.38 -10.70 -21.50
C ARG A 238 -33.72 -11.43 -22.81
N GLY A 239 -32.89 -12.37 -23.26
CA GLY A 239 -33.34 -13.44 -24.15
C GLY A 239 -33.65 -13.06 -25.62
N PRO A 240 -34.05 -14.04 -26.45
CA PRO A 240 -33.43 -14.34 -27.75
C PRO A 240 -34.15 -13.74 -28.97
N GLY A 241 -35.23 -12.97 -28.77
CA GLY A 241 -35.99 -12.34 -29.85
C GLY A 241 -35.39 -11.03 -30.36
N ALA A 242 -34.38 -10.50 -29.66
CA ALA A 242 -33.68 -9.31 -30.05
C ALA A 242 -32.38 -9.68 -30.77
N ARG A 243 -32.36 -9.39 -32.07
CA ARG A 243 -31.26 -9.52 -33.05
C ARG A 243 -29.83 -9.47 -32.46
N PRO A 244 -28.83 -10.12 -33.10
CA PRO A 244 -27.40 -10.04 -32.77
C PRO A 244 -26.81 -8.61 -32.65
N ALA A 245 -27.60 -7.57 -32.97
CA ALA A 245 -27.26 -6.16 -32.88
C ALA A 245 -27.17 -5.58 -31.44
N ARG A 246 -27.60 -6.27 -30.38
CA ARG A 246 -27.57 -5.72 -28.98
C ARG A 246 -26.35 -6.13 -28.16
N TRP A 247 -25.67 -7.21 -28.54
CA TRP A 247 -24.43 -7.64 -27.91
C TRP A 247 -23.28 -6.62 -28.04
N PRO A 248 -23.04 -5.98 -29.22
CA PRO A 248 -22.04 -4.91 -29.30
C PRO A 248 -22.40 -3.71 -28.41
N VAL A 249 -23.69 -3.42 -28.18
CA VAL A 249 -24.12 -2.34 -27.27
C VAL A 249 -23.85 -2.69 -25.81
N ALA A 250 -24.03 -3.95 -25.41
CA ALA A 250 -23.69 -4.42 -24.07
C ALA A 250 -22.17 -4.39 -23.82
N VAL A 251 -21.40 -4.89 -24.79
CA VAL A 251 -19.93 -4.86 -24.75
C VAL A 251 -19.42 -3.42 -24.75
N LEU A 252 -20.03 -2.54 -25.57
CA LEU A 252 -19.72 -1.11 -25.59
C LEU A 252 -20.09 -0.44 -24.27
N ALA A 253 -21.21 -0.77 -23.64
CA ALA A 253 -21.58 -0.21 -22.34
C ALA A 253 -20.59 -0.64 -21.23
N VAL A 254 -20.18 -1.91 -21.22
CA VAL A 254 -19.15 -2.40 -20.28
C VAL A 254 -17.80 -1.73 -20.55
N LEU A 255 -17.41 -1.58 -21.81
CA LEU A 255 -16.19 -0.88 -22.20
C LEU A 255 -16.26 0.60 -21.85
N VAL A 256 -17.38 1.28 -22.05
CA VAL A 256 -17.57 2.70 -21.74
C VAL A 256 -17.61 2.94 -20.23
N VAL A 257 -18.24 2.06 -19.45
CA VAL A 257 -18.24 2.16 -17.99
C VAL A 257 -16.87 1.80 -17.41
N GLY A 258 -16.21 0.78 -17.95
CA GLY A 258 -14.86 0.37 -17.53
C GLY A 258 -13.79 1.40 -17.91
N LEU A 259 -13.79 1.85 -19.17
CA LEU A 259 -12.86 2.84 -19.70
C LEU A 259 -13.18 4.25 -19.17
N GLY A 260 -14.46 4.59 -19.00
CA GLY A 260 -14.91 5.84 -18.39
C GLY A 260 -14.60 5.90 -16.90
N GLY A 261 -14.72 4.79 -16.18
CA GLY A 261 -14.27 4.67 -14.79
C GLY A 261 -12.75 4.79 -14.66
N TYR A 262 -11.99 4.15 -15.55
CA TYR A 262 -10.53 4.23 -15.61
C TYR A 262 -10.05 5.64 -15.97
N ALA A 263 -10.58 6.22 -17.04
CA ALA A 263 -10.28 7.59 -17.47
C ALA A 263 -10.69 8.60 -16.41
N GLY A 264 -11.89 8.45 -15.82
CA GLY A 264 -12.37 9.28 -14.73
C GLY A 264 -11.48 9.20 -13.48
N SER A 265 -10.96 8.02 -13.13
CA SER A 265 -10.04 7.85 -12.00
C SER A 265 -8.65 8.46 -12.28
N LEU A 266 -8.13 8.32 -13.49
CA LEU A 266 -6.85 8.92 -13.88
C LEU A 266 -6.95 10.45 -13.98
N ILE A 267 -8.02 10.94 -14.60
CA ILE A 267 -8.28 12.38 -14.73
C ILE A 267 -8.56 12.96 -13.35
N GLY A 268 -9.37 12.30 -12.53
CA GLY A 268 -9.70 12.75 -11.17
C GLY A 268 -8.48 12.85 -10.27
N THR A 269 -7.56 11.88 -10.30
CA THR A 269 -6.33 11.94 -9.50
C THR A 269 -5.35 12.99 -10.02
N ARG A 270 -5.21 13.16 -11.34
CA ARG A 270 -4.36 14.22 -11.92
C ARG A 270 -4.91 15.62 -11.69
N ILE A 271 -6.22 15.82 -11.85
CA ILE A 271 -6.88 17.10 -11.55
C ILE A 271 -6.83 17.37 -10.04
N GLY A 272 -7.12 16.37 -9.20
CA GLY A 272 -7.04 16.51 -7.74
C GLY A 272 -5.64 16.91 -7.29
N ARG A 273 -4.59 16.30 -7.86
CA ARG A 273 -3.20 16.70 -7.64
C ARG A 273 -2.95 18.12 -8.14
N ALA A 274 -3.28 18.43 -9.39
CA ALA A 274 -3.04 19.75 -9.97
C ALA A 274 -3.77 20.90 -9.23
N VAL A 275 -4.96 20.64 -8.70
CA VAL A 275 -5.78 21.63 -7.96
C VAL A 275 -5.27 21.80 -6.52
N SER A 276 -4.75 20.75 -5.88
CA SER A 276 -4.25 20.80 -4.49
C SER A 276 -2.77 21.14 -4.38
N PHE A 277 -1.98 20.99 -5.46
CA PHE A 277 -0.55 21.24 -5.47
C PHE A 277 -0.28 22.75 -5.33
N PRO A 278 0.42 23.19 -4.28
CA PRO A 278 0.67 24.61 -4.07
C PRO A 278 1.54 25.19 -5.20
N PRO A 279 1.11 26.21 -5.96
CA PRO A 279 1.90 26.76 -7.07
C PRO A 279 3.17 27.45 -6.58
N ASP A 280 3.09 28.10 -5.42
CA ASP A 280 4.17 28.86 -4.76
C ASP A 280 4.99 28.00 -3.80
N TRP A 281 5.07 26.69 -4.04
CA TRP A 281 5.87 25.80 -3.22
C TRP A 281 7.34 26.20 -3.18
N GLN A 282 7.97 26.01 -2.01
CA GLN A 282 9.37 26.36 -1.79
C GLN A 282 10.23 25.15 -1.47
N ILE A 283 9.69 24.12 -0.81
CA ILE A 283 10.46 22.92 -0.42
C ILE A 283 9.72 21.67 -0.87
N ALA A 284 10.43 20.71 -1.44
CA ALA A 284 9.89 19.43 -1.87
C ALA A 284 10.81 18.27 -1.45
N ALA A 285 10.39 17.46 -0.48
CA ALA A 285 11.05 16.20 -0.16
C ALA A 285 10.52 15.10 -1.10
N CYS A 286 11.41 14.54 -1.92
CA CYS A 286 11.07 13.50 -2.88
C CYS A 286 10.88 12.14 -2.17
N ASP A 287 9.91 11.34 -2.62
CA ASP A 287 9.83 9.91 -2.28
C ASP A 287 10.83 9.13 -3.16
N ILE A 288 12.07 9.01 -2.67
CA ILE A 288 13.18 8.32 -3.36
C ILE A 288 13.58 7.00 -2.68
N GLY A 289 12.68 6.44 -1.86
CA GLY A 289 13.00 5.27 -1.04
C GLY A 289 13.80 5.63 0.22
N GLN A 290 14.77 4.79 0.58
CA GLN A 290 15.63 5.04 1.74
C GLN A 290 16.79 5.95 1.32
N GLY A 291 16.73 7.22 1.73
CA GLY A 291 17.75 8.22 1.43
C GLY A 291 17.20 9.64 1.51
N ASP A 292 17.98 10.61 1.05
CA ASP A 292 17.59 12.02 1.01
C ASP A 292 17.66 12.59 -0.41
N ALA A 293 16.59 13.27 -0.81
CA ALA A 293 16.59 14.19 -1.95
C ALA A 293 15.55 15.29 -1.70
N VAL A 294 16.01 16.49 -1.38
CA VAL A 294 15.13 17.62 -1.07
C VAL A 294 15.41 18.80 -1.98
N VAL A 295 14.39 19.24 -2.70
CA VAL A 295 14.45 20.42 -3.56
C VAL A 295 14.04 21.66 -2.78
N VAL A 296 14.77 22.75 -2.96
CA VAL A 296 14.43 24.11 -2.54
C VAL A 296 14.24 24.98 -3.78
N ARG A 297 13.21 25.83 -3.82
CA ARG A 297 12.83 26.62 -4.99
C ARG A 297 12.57 28.08 -4.63
N ASP A 298 13.03 29.00 -5.48
CA ASP A 298 12.50 30.37 -5.59
C ASP A 298 12.37 30.78 -7.05
N GLY A 299 11.12 30.92 -7.52
CA GLY A 299 10.83 31.13 -8.94
C GLY A 299 11.34 29.97 -9.80
N ASP A 300 12.26 30.27 -10.71
CA ASP A 300 12.92 29.28 -11.59
C ASP A 300 14.32 28.88 -11.10
N ALA A 301 14.70 29.28 -9.88
CA ALA A 301 15.94 28.86 -9.24
C ALA A 301 15.71 27.62 -8.37
N TYR A 302 16.49 26.57 -8.60
CA TYR A 302 16.35 25.27 -7.91
C TYR A 302 17.65 24.87 -7.21
N GLY A 303 17.54 24.60 -5.91
CA GLY A 303 18.54 23.95 -5.10
C GLY A 303 18.13 22.50 -4.87
N LEU A 304 19.08 21.57 -4.91
CA LEU A 304 18.86 20.16 -4.58
C LEU A 304 19.85 19.76 -3.48
N VAL A 305 19.32 19.33 -2.34
CA VAL A 305 20.10 18.77 -1.22
C VAL A 305 19.96 17.26 -1.29
N ASP A 306 21.08 16.60 -1.59
CA ASP A 306 21.23 15.18 -1.88
C ASP A 306 20.39 14.66 -3.06
N VAL A 307 20.72 13.46 -3.55
CA VAL A 307 20.18 12.87 -4.79
C VAL A 307 19.57 11.50 -4.60
N GLY A 308 19.50 11.00 -3.37
CA GLY A 308 18.94 9.70 -3.04
C GLY A 308 19.76 8.52 -3.58
N PRO A 309 19.26 7.28 -3.41
CA PRO A 309 19.96 6.06 -3.83
C PRO A 309 19.78 5.68 -5.32
N ASP A 310 18.68 6.11 -5.96
CA ASP A 310 18.30 5.64 -7.29
C ASP A 310 18.07 6.82 -8.27
N PRO A 311 18.84 6.92 -9.37
CA PRO A 311 18.70 7.99 -10.35
C PRO A 311 17.33 7.99 -11.06
N LYS A 312 16.64 6.85 -11.17
CA LYS A 312 15.30 6.78 -11.78
C LYS A 312 14.24 7.40 -10.89
N LEU A 313 14.30 7.14 -9.58
CA LEU A 313 13.37 7.74 -8.61
C LEU A 313 13.57 9.25 -8.55
N LEU A 314 14.83 9.70 -8.49
CA LEU A 314 15.13 11.12 -8.56
C LEU A 314 14.64 11.76 -9.86
N SER A 315 14.93 11.16 -11.02
CA SER A 315 14.46 11.66 -12.32
C SER A 315 12.93 11.79 -12.37
N THR A 316 12.21 10.84 -11.77
CA THR A 316 10.74 10.87 -11.68
C THR A 316 10.26 12.02 -10.80
N CYS A 317 10.92 12.26 -9.66
CA CYS A 317 10.61 13.40 -8.80
C CYS A 317 10.84 14.73 -9.52
N LEU A 318 12.03 14.93 -10.12
CA LEU A 318 12.38 16.16 -10.82
C LEU A 318 11.45 16.43 -12.01
N ALA A 319 11.10 15.39 -12.77
CA ALA A 319 10.13 15.51 -13.87
C ALA A 319 8.73 15.90 -13.36
N THR A 320 8.31 15.36 -12.22
CA THR A 320 7.03 15.73 -11.59
C THR A 320 7.01 17.19 -11.14
N LEU A 321 8.15 17.71 -10.68
CA LEU A 321 8.33 19.11 -10.29
C LEU A 321 8.63 20.04 -11.48
N GLY A 322 8.80 19.50 -12.69
CA GLY A 322 9.11 20.28 -13.90
C GLY A 322 10.55 20.83 -13.94
N ILE A 323 11.48 20.22 -13.22
CA ILE A 323 12.86 20.73 -13.04
C ILE A 323 13.78 20.15 -14.11
N THR A 324 14.44 21.03 -14.85
CA THR A 324 15.39 20.66 -15.92
C THR A 324 16.82 21.12 -15.64
N ARG A 325 17.01 22.08 -14.72
CA ARG A 325 18.31 22.64 -14.32
C ARG A 325 18.35 22.82 -12.80
N ILE A 326 19.52 22.63 -12.21
CA ILE A 326 19.80 22.77 -10.78
C ILE A 326 20.88 23.84 -10.61
N ASN A 327 20.55 24.94 -9.95
CA ASN A 327 21.50 26.03 -9.73
C ASN A 327 22.47 25.70 -8.61
N LEU A 328 21.99 25.01 -7.57
CA LEU A 328 22.79 24.63 -6.41
C LEU A 328 22.55 23.17 -6.07
N LEU A 329 23.52 22.31 -6.30
CA LEU A 329 23.55 20.96 -5.74
C LEU A 329 24.31 21.01 -4.41
N VAL A 330 23.80 20.36 -3.37
CA VAL A 330 24.50 20.14 -2.11
C VAL A 330 24.55 18.63 -1.88
N LEU A 331 25.74 18.03 -1.88
CA LEU A 331 25.95 16.64 -1.50
C LEU A 331 26.50 16.60 -0.08
N THR A 332 25.66 16.23 0.88
CA THR A 332 25.95 16.39 2.31
C THR A 332 27.13 15.54 2.76
N HIS A 333 27.17 14.29 2.31
CA HIS A 333 28.26 13.31 2.49
C HIS A 333 28.15 12.23 1.39
N TYR A 334 28.98 11.19 1.44
CA TYR A 334 29.18 10.26 0.30
C TYR A 334 28.49 8.90 0.44
N ASP A 335 27.55 8.75 1.38
CA ASP A 335 26.79 7.51 1.50
C ASP A 335 25.83 7.34 0.31
N LEU A 336 25.62 6.08 -0.09
CA LEU A 336 24.91 5.75 -1.33
C LEU A 336 23.47 6.28 -1.36
N ASP A 337 22.81 6.37 -0.23
CA ASP A 337 21.48 6.93 -0.06
C ASP A 337 21.41 8.46 -0.13
N HIS A 338 22.57 9.12 -0.29
CA HIS A 338 22.70 10.55 -0.54
C HIS A 338 23.27 10.86 -1.92
N ILE A 339 24.21 10.06 -2.44
CA ILE A 339 24.90 10.32 -3.73
C ILE A 339 24.54 9.36 -4.87
N GLY A 340 23.85 8.25 -4.60
CA GLY A 340 23.61 7.18 -5.57
C GLY A 340 22.85 7.62 -6.83
N GLY A 341 21.98 8.62 -6.70
CA GLY A 341 21.18 9.18 -7.79
C GLY A 341 21.88 10.24 -8.64
N VAL A 342 23.17 10.53 -8.41
CA VAL A 342 23.85 11.70 -9.02
C VAL A 342 23.86 11.67 -10.55
N ASP A 343 23.88 10.48 -11.16
CA ASP A 343 23.88 10.34 -12.62
C ASP A 343 22.60 10.91 -13.27
N ALA A 344 21.52 11.13 -12.51
CA ALA A 344 20.31 11.80 -13.01
C ALA A 344 20.48 13.30 -13.25
N VAL A 345 21.50 13.93 -12.64
CA VAL A 345 21.67 15.39 -12.60
C VAL A 345 23.00 15.88 -13.20
N ILE A 346 23.95 15.00 -13.48
CA ILE A 346 25.19 15.35 -14.20
C ILE A 346 24.84 16.03 -15.53
N GLY A 347 25.51 17.15 -15.83
CA GLY A 347 25.22 17.96 -17.02
C GLY A 347 24.11 19.00 -16.84
N ARG A 348 23.50 19.09 -15.66
CA ARG A 348 22.36 20.00 -15.38
C ARG A 348 22.61 20.93 -14.19
N ILE A 349 23.83 20.97 -13.66
CA ILE A 349 24.18 21.64 -12.39
C ILE A 349 25.08 22.84 -12.64
N ASP A 350 24.77 23.99 -12.03
CA ASP A 350 25.65 25.18 -12.10
C ASP A 350 26.75 25.14 -11.04
N THR A 351 26.39 25.00 -9.77
CA THR A 351 27.32 24.91 -8.63
C THR A 351 27.02 23.68 -7.79
N ALA A 352 28.05 22.93 -7.41
CA ALA A 352 27.95 21.80 -6.48
C ALA A 352 28.76 22.09 -5.21
N LEU A 353 28.09 22.13 -4.07
CA LEU A 353 28.68 22.16 -2.75
C LEU A 353 28.82 20.73 -2.23
N VAL A 354 30.04 20.32 -1.90
CA VAL A 354 30.36 18.92 -1.56
C VAL A 354 31.13 18.83 -0.24
N GLY A 355 30.99 17.72 0.49
CA GLY A 355 31.75 17.45 1.71
C GLY A 355 33.23 17.15 1.45
N VAL A 356 33.99 16.85 2.50
CA VAL A 356 35.38 16.40 2.34
C VAL A 356 35.40 14.95 1.84
N PRO A 357 36.04 14.63 0.70
CA PRO A 357 36.10 13.26 0.19
C PRO A 357 36.89 12.35 1.13
N GLU A 358 36.44 11.10 1.28
CA GLU A 358 37.08 10.09 2.14
C GLU A 358 38.02 9.17 1.36
N ASN A 359 37.74 9.01 0.06
CA ASN A 359 38.43 8.06 -0.78
C ASN A 359 38.44 8.51 -2.26
N ALA A 360 39.15 7.75 -3.09
CA ALA A 360 39.31 8.06 -4.52
C ALA A 360 37.98 8.03 -5.32
N GLN A 361 36.95 7.32 -4.85
CA GLN A 361 35.63 7.28 -5.50
C GLN A 361 34.91 8.63 -5.32
N ASP A 362 35.03 9.23 -4.15
CA ASP A 362 34.47 10.56 -3.84
C ASP A 362 35.15 11.66 -4.65
N GLU A 363 36.49 11.58 -4.79
CA GLU A 363 37.24 12.48 -5.67
C GLU A 363 36.85 12.30 -7.14
N SER A 364 36.65 11.05 -7.58
CA SER A 364 36.17 10.76 -8.93
C SER A 364 34.78 11.35 -9.17
N LEU A 365 33.90 11.34 -8.16
CA LEU A 365 32.60 12.00 -8.24
C LEU A 365 32.73 13.50 -8.49
N HIS A 366 33.67 14.20 -7.83
CA HIS A 366 33.91 15.62 -8.07
C HIS A 366 34.39 15.88 -9.49
N ALA A 367 35.28 15.02 -10.00
CA ALA A 367 35.76 15.11 -11.37
C ALA A 367 34.62 14.90 -12.38
N ARG A 368 33.70 13.96 -12.13
CA ARG A 368 32.51 13.76 -12.98
C ARG A 368 31.57 14.96 -12.97
N LEU A 369 31.33 15.56 -11.80
CA LEU A 369 30.53 16.78 -11.68
C LEU A 369 31.16 17.96 -12.46
N THR A 370 32.47 18.12 -12.33
CA THR A 370 33.23 19.16 -13.04
C THR A 370 33.22 18.91 -14.55
N ALA A 371 33.42 17.67 -14.99
CA ALA A 371 33.32 17.28 -16.40
C ALA A 371 31.91 17.47 -16.98
N GLY A 372 30.88 17.36 -16.12
CA GLY A 372 29.50 17.71 -16.44
C GLY A 372 29.22 19.22 -16.46
N GLY A 373 30.22 20.08 -16.25
CA GLY A 373 30.11 21.54 -16.33
C GLY A 373 29.79 22.26 -15.02
N ALA A 374 29.70 21.53 -13.89
CA ALA A 374 29.42 22.15 -12.59
C ALA A 374 30.67 22.78 -11.97
N THR A 375 30.50 23.91 -11.29
CA THR A 375 31.53 24.47 -10.39
C THR A 375 31.49 23.74 -9.06
N VAL A 376 32.46 22.88 -8.79
CA VAL A 376 32.52 22.09 -7.54
C VAL A 376 33.31 22.83 -6.47
N ARG A 377 32.74 22.97 -5.27
CA ARG A 377 33.37 23.63 -4.12
C ARG A 377 33.13 22.83 -2.85
N GLN A 378 34.18 22.66 -2.04
CA GLN A 378 34.02 22.08 -0.71
C GLN A 378 33.30 23.06 0.23
N ALA A 379 32.20 22.60 0.82
CA ALA A 379 31.40 23.42 1.71
C ALA A 379 31.93 23.36 3.14
N ALA A 380 31.99 24.50 3.80
CA ALA A 380 32.26 24.56 5.22
C ALA A 380 31.53 25.74 5.86
N ARG A 381 31.44 25.70 7.19
CA ARG A 381 30.87 26.75 8.03
C ARG A 381 31.37 28.13 7.59
N GLY A 382 30.42 29.05 7.42
CA GLY A 382 30.68 30.44 7.02
C GLY A 382 30.56 30.68 5.52
N ASP A 383 30.57 29.62 4.70
CA ASP A 383 30.20 29.75 3.29
C ASP A 383 28.73 30.14 3.18
N SER A 384 28.43 31.09 2.29
CA SER A 384 27.08 31.63 2.09
C SER A 384 26.88 32.09 0.65
N GLY A 385 25.61 32.28 0.26
CA GLY A 385 25.24 32.79 -1.06
C GLY A 385 23.74 32.84 -1.25
N THR A 386 23.29 32.97 -2.49
CA THR A 386 21.86 33.08 -2.81
C THR A 386 21.39 31.99 -3.77
N LEU A 387 20.14 31.59 -3.63
CA LEU A 387 19.38 30.76 -4.57
C LEU A 387 18.11 31.54 -4.96
N GLY A 388 18.13 32.19 -6.12
CA GLY A 388 17.13 33.22 -6.42
C GLY A 388 17.20 34.33 -5.36
N GLY A 389 16.07 34.61 -4.70
CA GLY A 389 15.96 35.51 -3.55
C GLY A 389 16.10 34.84 -2.18
N LEU A 390 16.45 33.55 -2.10
CA LEU A 390 16.72 32.86 -0.82
C LEU A 390 18.19 33.00 -0.45
N GLN A 391 18.47 33.42 0.78
CA GLN A 391 19.81 33.39 1.35
C GLN A 391 20.10 31.98 1.87
N TRP A 392 21.22 31.39 1.48
CA TRP A 392 21.70 30.14 2.05
C TRP A 392 23.00 30.33 2.84
N ASN A 393 23.16 29.56 3.92
CA ASN A 393 24.36 29.56 4.77
C ASN A 393 24.72 28.13 5.20
N ILE A 394 26.00 27.79 5.10
CA ILE A 394 26.55 26.55 5.62
C ILE A 394 26.93 26.74 7.09
N LEU A 395 26.39 25.88 7.95
CA LEU A 395 26.64 25.91 9.40
C LEU A 395 27.68 24.88 9.84
N TRP A 396 27.87 23.82 9.05
CA TRP A 396 28.72 22.65 9.32
C TRP A 396 29.10 21.95 8.01
N PRO A 397 30.27 21.29 7.89
CA PRO A 397 31.34 21.12 8.90
C PRO A 397 32.27 22.34 9.04
N ILE A 398 33.18 22.33 10.02
CA ILE A 398 34.15 23.42 10.24
C ILE A 398 35.43 23.13 9.46
N ARG A 399 35.81 24.03 8.54
CA ARG A 399 37.03 23.89 7.72
C ARG A 399 38.27 23.72 8.60
N GLY A 400 39.03 22.65 8.36
CA GLY A 400 40.31 22.39 9.02
C GLY A 400 40.20 21.85 10.45
N ALA A 401 39.00 21.52 10.94
CA ALA A 401 38.89 20.78 12.20
C ALA A 401 39.37 19.33 12.01
N THR A 402 39.89 18.72 13.08
CA THR A 402 40.51 17.37 13.02
C THR A 402 39.51 16.23 13.16
N THR A 403 38.29 16.52 13.62
CA THR A 403 37.22 15.55 13.81
C THR A 403 35.95 15.99 13.09
N MET A 404 35.04 15.04 12.85
CA MET A 404 33.71 15.29 12.27
C MET A 404 33.75 16.04 10.93
N GLN A 405 34.67 15.66 10.06
CA GLN A 405 34.84 16.26 8.72
C GLN A 405 34.26 15.40 7.59
N VAL A 406 34.08 14.11 7.85
CA VAL A 406 33.76 13.07 6.86
C VAL A 406 32.62 12.19 7.37
N GLY A 407 32.03 11.42 6.47
CA GLY A 407 30.86 10.58 6.72
C GLY A 407 29.69 11.37 7.31
N ASN A 408 28.86 10.67 8.07
CA ASN A 408 27.70 11.24 8.75
C ASN A 408 28.06 12.39 9.70
N PRO A 409 29.14 12.33 10.50
CA PRO A 409 29.54 13.47 11.34
C PRO A 409 29.98 14.70 10.54
N GLY A 410 30.42 14.52 9.30
CA GLY A 410 30.82 15.58 8.38
C GLY A 410 29.70 16.13 7.49
N SER A 411 28.47 15.60 7.62
CA SER A 411 27.36 15.99 6.74
C SER A 411 27.16 17.49 6.70
N ILE A 412 27.13 18.06 5.50
CA ILE A 412 26.88 19.49 5.31
C ILE A 412 25.53 19.86 5.92
N THR A 413 25.54 20.81 6.85
CA THR A 413 24.31 21.44 7.35
C THR A 413 24.13 22.79 6.70
N ILE A 414 23.02 22.95 5.98
CA ILE A 414 22.69 24.16 5.24
C ILE A 414 21.35 24.73 5.69
N THR A 415 21.27 26.06 5.75
CA THR A 415 20.02 26.80 5.96
C THR A 415 19.63 27.55 4.70
N PHE A 416 18.32 27.72 4.48
CA PHE A 416 17.75 28.64 3.50
C PHE A 416 16.77 29.57 4.20
N ASP A 417 16.84 30.86 3.89
CA ASP A 417 15.97 31.88 4.48
C ASP A 417 15.48 32.85 3.41
N GLY A 418 14.17 33.04 3.35
CA GLY A 418 13.51 33.96 2.42
C GLY A 418 12.07 33.53 2.11
N ARG A 419 11.31 34.44 1.50
CA ARG A 419 9.91 34.21 1.06
C ARG A 419 8.97 33.62 2.13
N GLY A 420 9.23 33.92 3.40
CA GLY A 420 8.37 33.54 4.53
C GLY A 420 8.62 32.15 5.11
N ILE A 421 9.68 31.46 4.70
CA ILE A 421 10.08 30.17 5.26
C ILE A 421 11.59 30.19 5.52
N ARG A 422 11.97 29.89 6.76
CA ARG A 422 13.35 29.56 7.12
C ARG A 422 13.48 28.05 7.30
N SER A 423 14.40 27.41 6.60
CA SER A 423 14.59 25.96 6.65
C SER A 423 16.04 25.57 6.98
N ILE A 424 16.21 24.38 7.55
CA ILE A 424 17.50 23.75 7.81
C ILE A 424 17.50 22.30 7.37
N PHE A 425 18.60 21.87 6.77
CA PHE A 425 18.84 20.51 6.30
C PHE A 425 20.04 19.95 7.05
N LEU A 426 19.81 18.91 7.86
CA LEU A 426 20.81 18.40 8.80
C LEU A 426 21.70 17.28 8.23
N GLY A 427 21.42 16.79 7.01
CA GLY A 427 22.08 15.59 6.47
C GLY A 427 21.94 14.43 7.45
N ASP A 428 23.04 13.72 7.71
CA ASP A 428 23.04 12.52 8.56
C ASP A 428 23.74 12.69 9.90
N LEU A 429 23.89 13.94 10.36
CA LEU A 429 24.53 14.23 11.63
C LEU A 429 23.95 13.39 12.77
N GLY A 430 24.81 12.63 13.45
CA GLY A 430 24.50 11.95 14.71
C GLY A 430 24.39 12.93 15.88
N GLN A 431 23.96 12.46 17.05
CA GLN A 431 23.69 13.30 18.22
C GLN A 431 24.91 14.15 18.63
N GLU A 432 26.10 13.57 18.64
CA GLU A 432 27.32 14.28 19.04
C GLU A 432 27.66 15.44 18.09
N ALA A 433 27.51 15.22 16.77
CA ALA A 433 27.75 16.25 15.76
C ALA A 433 26.66 17.32 15.78
N GLN A 434 25.40 16.95 16.02
CA GLN A 434 24.30 17.88 16.26
C GLN A 434 24.54 18.77 17.48
N ASP A 435 25.04 18.20 18.58
CA ASP A 435 25.39 18.94 19.80
C ASP A 435 26.59 19.88 19.57
N ALA A 436 27.58 19.45 18.78
CA ALA A 436 28.72 20.28 18.38
C ALA A 436 28.31 21.44 17.48
N LEU A 437 27.48 21.18 16.46
CA LEU A 437 26.82 22.18 15.62
C LEU A 437 26.12 23.22 16.50
N ARG A 438 25.27 22.80 17.45
CA ARG A 438 24.52 23.72 18.32
C ARG A 438 25.43 24.66 19.11
N ARG A 439 26.55 24.15 19.63
CA ARG A 439 27.51 24.96 20.42
C ARG A 439 28.26 25.98 19.57
N VAL A 440 28.62 25.62 18.34
CA VAL A 440 29.54 26.42 17.52
C VAL A 440 28.79 27.31 16.52
N SER A 441 27.69 26.82 15.96
CA SER A 441 26.83 27.46 14.96
C SER A 441 25.35 27.30 15.34
N PRO A 442 24.88 27.94 16.42
CA PRO A 442 23.49 27.81 16.85
C PRO A 442 22.54 28.23 15.72
N PRO A 443 21.71 27.32 15.20
CA PRO A 443 20.87 27.61 14.03
C PRO A 443 19.72 28.58 14.37
N GLY A 444 19.32 28.65 15.63
CA GLY A 444 18.13 29.38 16.07
C GLY A 444 16.83 28.77 15.53
N ARG A 445 15.73 29.53 15.60
CA ARG A 445 14.42 29.04 15.16
C ARG A 445 14.32 28.91 13.65
N VAL A 446 13.66 27.85 13.20
CA VAL A 446 13.34 27.59 11.79
C VAL A 446 11.88 27.18 11.66
N ASP A 447 11.36 27.24 10.45
CA ASP A 447 10.00 26.80 10.11
C ASP A 447 9.97 25.34 9.69
N VAL A 448 11.00 24.89 8.96
CA VAL A 448 11.10 23.54 8.41
C VAL A 448 12.47 22.96 8.75
N VAL A 449 12.49 21.73 9.26
CA VAL A 449 13.72 20.93 9.42
C VAL A 449 13.61 19.69 8.55
N LYS A 450 14.59 19.45 7.67
CA LYS A 450 14.86 18.09 7.21
C LYS A 450 15.63 17.40 8.32
N VAL A 451 14.92 16.51 9.00
CA VAL A 451 15.38 15.71 10.13
C VAL A 451 16.61 14.90 9.73
N ALA A 452 17.57 14.82 10.65
CA ALA A 452 18.83 14.15 10.39
C ALA A 452 18.68 12.64 10.21
N HIS A 453 19.50 12.03 9.35
CA HIS A 453 19.75 10.59 9.32
C HIS A 453 18.48 9.74 9.16
N HIS A 454 17.62 10.17 8.25
CA HIS A 454 16.30 9.57 7.95
C HIS A 454 15.39 9.34 9.16
N GLY A 455 15.72 9.98 10.28
CA GLY A 455 15.08 9.81 11.56
C GLY A 455 15.52 8.62 12.43
N SER A 456 16.83 8.35 12.41
CA SER A 456 17.50 7.43 13.35
C SER A 456 17.25 7.77 14.83
N ALA A 457 17.66 6.89 15.74
CA ALA A 457 17.56 7.11 17.17
C ALA A 457 18.64 8.06 17.72
N ASP A 458 19.68 8.36 16.93
CA ASP A 458 20.84 9.16 17.33
C ASP A 458 20.59 10.64 17.00
N GLN A 459 19.83 11.30 17.87
CA GLN A 459 19.28 12.64 17.66
C GLN A 459 19.44 13.47 18.93
N SER A 460 19.76 14.76 18.78
CA SER A 460 19.89 15.72 19.88
C SER A 460 18.55 16.39 20.19
N PRO A 461 17.87 16.05 21.31
CA PRO A 461 16.59 16.67 21.66
C PRO A 461 16.70 18.19 21.83
N GLU A 462 17.83 18.67 22.36
CA GLU A 462 18.09 20.09 22.60
C GLU A 462 18.20 20.88 21.28
N LEU A 463 18.77 20.28 20.22
CA LEU A 463 18.78 20.90 18.90
C LEU A 463 17.35 21.12 18.39
N TYR A 464 16.50 20.10 18.44
CA TYR A 464 15.10 20.23 18.01
C TYR A 464 14.30 21.21 18.89
N ALA A 465 14.61 21.30 20.18
CA ALA A 465 14.01 22.28 21.10
C ALA A 465 14.45 23.73 20.85
N GLU A 466 15.62 23.94 20.25
CA GLU A 466 16.08 25.25 19.77
C GLU A 466 15.45 25.61 18.42
N LEU A 467 15.47 24.65 17.47
CA LEU A 467 14.91 24.82 16.13
C LEU A 467 13.41 25.16 16.18
N ARG A 468 12.65 24.45 17.03
CA ARG A 468 11.18 24.56 17.14
C ARG A 468 10.49 24.65 15.78
N ALA A 469 10.92 23.77 14.88
CA ALA A 469 10.39 23.68 13.55
C ALA A 469 8.88 23.42 13.60
N ARG A 470 8.14 24.02 12.66
CA ARG A 470 6.72 23.74 12.52
C ARG A 470 6.51 22.42 11.79
N VAL A 471 7.37 22.13 10.82
CA VAL A 471 7.37 20.89 10.03
C VAL A 471 8.73 20.19 10.12
N GLY A 472 8.71 18.89 10.40
CA GLY A 472 9.86 18.00 10.32
C GLY A 472 9.70 17.06 9.13
N LEU A 473 10.45 17.29 8.06
CA LEU A 473 10.48 16.40 6.90
C LEU A 473 11.37 15.20 7.22
N ILE A 474 10.86 13.99 6.99
CA ILE A 474 11.55 12.73 7.22
C ILE A 474 11.53 11.95 5.90
N SER A 475 12.68 11.87 5.25
CA SER A 475 12.86 11.12 4.01
C SER A 475 13.34 9.72 4.36
N VAL A 476 12.49 8.73 4.07
CA VAL A 476 12.59 7.35 4.53
C VAL A 476 11.77 6.44 3.62
N GLY A 477 12.24 5.20 3.41
CA GLY A 477 11.61 4.26 2.49
C GLY A 477 10.61 3.31 3.15
N VAL A 478 9.53 2.95 2.44
CA VAL A 478 8.52 1.95 2.88
C VAL A 478 9.12 0.59 3.26
N LYS A 479 10.22 0.21 2.59
CA LYS A 479 10.90 -1.07 2.80
C LYS A 479 12.22 -0.92 3.56
N ASN A 480 12.39 0.16 4.32
CA ASN A 480 13.61 0.36 5.08
C ASN A 480 13.76 -0.71 6.17
N THR A 481 14.96 -1.28 6.29
CA THR A 481 15.27 -2.31 7.29
C THR A 481 15.92 -1.75 8.54
N TYR A 482 16.20 -0.44 8.56
CA TYR A 482 16.87 0.27 9.65
C TYR A 482 15.91 0.57 10.83
N GLY A 483 14.60 0.43 10.62
CA GLY A 483 13.60 0.76 11.64
C GLY A 483 13.37 2.27 11.76
N HIS A 484 13.66 3.02 10.69
CA HIS A 484 13.42 4.45 10.61
C HIS A 484 11.99 4.72 10.08
N PRO A 485 11.37 5.87 10.45
CA PRO A 485 11.80 6.75 11.52
C PRO A 485 11.58 6.08 12.88
N THR A 486 12.46 6.37 13.83
CA THR A 486 12.39 5.74 15.15
C THR A 486 11.35 6.40 16.05
N ASN A 487 10.72 5.62 16.93
CA ASN A 487 9.80 6.16 17.95
C ASN A 487 10.47 7.21 18.85
N LYS A 488 11.78 7.09 19.09
CA LYS A 488 12.57 8.06 19.86
C LYS A 488 12.56 9.43 19.19
N LEU A 489 12.87 9.50 17.89
CA LEU A 489 12.77 10.74 17.13
C LEU A 489 11.34 11.29 17.14
N LEU A 490 10.34 10.46 16.82
CA LEU A 490 8.95 10.93 16.72
C LEU A 490 8.48 11.54 18.04
N THR A 491 8.92 10.97 19.17
CA THR A 491 8.69 11.53 20.51
C THR A 491 9.40 12.87 20.71
N ILE A 492 10.65 13.01 20.26
CA ILE A 492 11.38 14.30 20.29
C ILE A 492 10.60 15.37 19.51
N LEU A 493 10.22 15.10 18.26
CA LEU A 493 9.47 16.04 17.42
C LEU A 493 8.12 16.42 18.05
N ALA A 494 7.37 15.43 18.54
CA ALA A 494 6.09 15.68 19.21
C ALA A 494 6.26 16.54 20.48
N SER A 495 7.33 16.31 21.26
CA SER A 495 7.58 17.06 22.51
C SER A 495 7.83 18.55 22.30
N VAL A 496 8.30 18.94 21.11
CA VAL A 496 8.56 20.34 20.75
C VAL A 496 7.48 20.93 19.84
N GLY A 497 6.44 20.16 19.54
CA GLY A 497 5.30 20.58 18.69
C GLY A 497 5.59 20.57 17.19
N THR A 498 6.63 19.86 16.74
CA THR A 498 6.96 19.73 15.31
C THR A 498 6.06 18.70 14.65
N LEU A 499 5.39 19.08 13.56
CA LEU A 499 4.61 18.16 12.75
C LEU A 499 5.53 17.31 11.87
N SER A 500 5.58 15.99 12.08
CA SER A 500 6.35 15.08 11.23
C SER A 500 5.64 14.84 9.89
N ALA A 501 6.38 14.85 8.79
CA ALA A 501 5.92 14.41 7.47
C ALA A 501 6.90 13.36 6.91
N CYS A 502 6.41 12.14 6.68
CA CYS A 502 7.26 10.97 6.38
C CYS A 502 6.98 10.44 4.98
N THR A 503 8.00 10.34 4.13
CA THR A 503 7.82 9.96 2.71
C THR A 503 7.34 8.52 2.53
N ASP A 504 7.66 7.61 3.44
CA ASP A 504 7.17 6.23 3.39
C ASP A 504 5.65 6.15 3.51
N GLN A 505 5.05 6.97 4.37
CA GLN A 505 3.61 7.01 4.60
C GLN A 505 2.89 7.95 3.64
N GLU A 506 3.53 9.06 3.29
CA GLU A 506 2.89 10.23 2.68
C GLU A 506 3.35 10.50 1.25
N GLY A 507 4.35 9.77 0.75
CA GLY A 507 4.98 10.03 -0.54
C GLY A 507 5.68 11.39 -0.56
N MET A 508 5.72 12.01 -1.74
CA MET A 508 6.32 13.35 -1.87
C MET A 508 5.65 14.36 -0.94
N SER A 509 6.46 15.12 -0.20
CA SER A 509 5.99 16.15 0.73
C SER A 509 6.43 17.53 0.27
N ILE A 510 5.48 18.46 0.14
CA ILE A 510 5.68 19.82 -0.35
C ILE A 510 5.35 20.82 0.74
N VAL A 511 6.20 21.81 0.94
CA VAL A 511 5.96 22.95 1.84
C VAL A 511 5.93 24.25 1.04
N ALA A 512 4.88 25.03 1.27
CA ALA A 512 4.66 26.34 0.67
C ALA A 512 4.32 27.38 1.75
N PRO A 513 4.62 28.68 1.52
CA PRO A 513 4.17 29.73 2.42
C PRO A 513 2.64 29.86 2.35
N GLY A 514 2.00 30.03 3.50
CA GLY A 514 0.58 30.29 3.63
C GLY A 514 0.27 31.73 4.05
N ALA A 515 -1.01 32.10 4.04
CA ALA A 515 -1.46 33.42 4.48
C ALA A 515 -1.08 33.66 5.96
N ASN A 516 -0.81 34.92 6.32
CA ASN A 516 -0.53 35.35 7.70
C ASN A 516 0.62 34.59 8.38
N GLY A 517 1.64 34.20 7.60
CA GLY A 517 2.81 33.49 8.11
C GLY A 517 2.53 32.02 8.47
N THR A 518 1.41 31.45 8.04
CA THR A 518 1.17 29.99 8.12
C THR A 518 2.06 29.23 7.12
N LEU A 519 2.21 27.91 7.29
CA LEU A 519 2.76 27.03 6.26
C LEU A 519 1.65 26.18 5.66
N VAL A 520 1.76 25.86 4.39
CA VAL A 520 0.95 24.84 3.74
C VAL A 520 1.82 23.60 3.55
N LEU A 521 1.42 22.49 4.16
CA LEU A 521 2.01 21.17 3.91
C LEU A 521 1.07 20.38 3.00
N TRP A 522 1.56 19.99 1.83
CA TRP A 522 0.88 19.08 0.91
C TRP A 522 1.65 17.76 0.84
N THR A 523 0.94 16.65 0.83
CA THR A 523 1.53 15.31 0.67
C THR A 523 0.84 14.54 -0.44
N GLU A 524 1.60 13.68 -1.13
CA GLU A 524 1.10 12.87 -2.23
C GLU A 524 0.05 11.84 -1.77
N LYS A 525 0.23 11.30 -0.57
CA LYS A 525 -0.70 10.40 0.11
C LYS A 525 -1.11 11.04 1.43
N VAL A 526 -2.37 10.88 1.81
CA VAL A 526 -2.84 11.29 3.14
C VAL A 526 -2.55 10.18 4.12
N ALA A 527 -1.65 10.41 5.09
CA ALA A 527 -1.53 9.50 6.22
C ALA A 527 -2.80 9.56 7.08
N ALA A 528 -3.21 8.43 7.64
CA ALA A 528 -4.28 8.35 8.62
C ALA A 528 -3.85 9.04 9.93
N ARG A 529 -3.98 10.36 10.02
CA ARG A 529 -3.66 11.15 11.21
C ARG A 529 -4.94 11.36 12.03
N GLY A 530 -5.18 10.51 13.03
CA GLY A 530 -6.32 10.61 13.98
C GLY A 530 -6.82 9.25 14.51
N PRO A 531 -7.60 9.20 15.61
CA PRO A 531 -8.18 7.94 16.11
C PRO A 531 -9.07 7.30 15.02
N PRO A 532 -9.18 5.96 14.98
CA PRO A 532 -9.67 5.23 13.82
C PRO A 532 -11.12 5.58 13.49
N GLY A 533 -11.35 6.27 12.37
CA GLY A 533 -12.73 6.60 11.99
C GLY A 533 -12.97 7.64 10.90
N SER A 534 -12.14 7.76 9.85
CA SER A 534 -12.58 8.30 8.54
C SER A 534 -11.46 8.22 7.50
N PRO A 535 -11.58 7.41 6.44
CA PRO A 535 -10.64 7.44 5.33
C PRO A 535 -11.01 8.57 4.37
N THR A 536 -10.24 9.66 4.39
CA THR A 536 -10.20 10.63 3.29
C THR A 536 -8.89 10.46 2.54
N GLU A 537 -8.91 9.64 1.48
CA GLU A 537 -7.76 9.29 0.63
C GLU A 537 -7.49 10.32 -0.49
N THR A 538 -7.72 11.62 -0.24
CA THR A 538 -7.48 12.68 -1.24
C THR A 538 -6.34 13.58 -0.79
N PRO A 539 -5.29 13.82 -1.61
CA PRO A 539 -4.18 14.70 -1.23
C PRO A 539 -4.71 16.03 -0.70
N ALA A 540 -4.31 16.38 0.52
CA ALA A 540 -4.85 17.51 1.26
C ALA A 540 -3.71 18.45 1.66
N ALA A 541 -3.88 19.72 1.32
CA ALA A 541 -3.04 20.80 1.82
C ALA A 541 -3.51 21.18 3.23
N VAL A 542 -2.63 21.06 4.24
CA VAL A 542 -2.92 21.42 5.64
C VAL A 542 -2.23 22.73 5.97
N SER A 543 -2.99 23.72 6.46
CA SER A 543 -2.47 24.99 6.95
C SER A 543 -1.98 24.87 8.40
N ILE A 544 -0.72 25.23 8.65
CA ILE A 544 -0.06 25.17 9.96
C ILE A 544 0.11 26.60 10.47
N SER A 545 -0.57 26.93 11.58
CA SER A 545 -0.57 28.28 12.15
C SER A 545 0.77 28.67 12.80
N PRO A 546 1.14 29.96 12.84
CA PRO A 546 2.25 30.43 13.67
C PRO A 546 1.95 30.12 15.14
N SER A 547 2.89 29.51 15.85
CA SER A 547 2.68 29.08 17.24
C SER A 547 2.44 30.29 18.16
N THR A 548 1.19 30.52 18.57
CA THR A 548 0.89 31.34 19.75
C THR A 548 1.09 30.49 21.01
N LYS A 549 1.71 31.09 22.02
CA LYS A 549 2.03 30.52 23.34
C LYS A 549 0.95 29.59 23.92
N ALA A 550 1.45 28.59 24.64
CA ALA A 550 0.76 27.73 25.60
C ALA A 550 -0.53 28.32 26.18
N ALA A 551 -1.64 27.64 25.94
CA ALA A 551 -2.85 27.75 26.74
C ALA A 551 -3.16 26.37 27.33
N SER A 552 -3.17 26.34 28.66
CA SER A 552 -3.52 25.24 29.55
C SER A 552 -4.93 24.70 29.31
N VAL A 553 -5.06 23.38 29.07
CA VAL A 553 -6.26 22.54 29.32
C VAL A 553 -5.76 21.08 29.39
N GLY A 554 -6.05 20.23 30.36
CA GLY A 554 -6.88 20.30 31.55
C GLY A 554 -6.51 19.13 32.49
N ALA A 555 -6.81 19.31 33.77
CA ALA A 555 -6.49 18.40 34.87
C ALA A 555 -6.98 16.95 34.63
N ALA A 556 -6.14 15.98 35.02
CA ALA A 556 -6.53 14.59 35.18
C ALA A 556 -7.57 14.43 36.29
N PRO A 557 -8.59 13.57 36.15
CA PRO A 557 -9.51 13.29 37.25
C PRO A 557 -8.82 12.37 38.26
N HIS A 558 -8.97 12.75 39.54
CA HIS A 558 -8.65 11.93 40.71
C HIS A 558 -9.24 10.52 40.57
N VAL A 559 -8.37 9.51 40.64
CA VAL A 559 -8.77 8.13 40.93
C VAL A 559 -8.91 8.01 42.45
N ALA A 560 -10.15 7.84 42.91
CA ALA A 560 -10.48 7.48 44.28
C ALA A 560 -10.04 6.02 44.53
N ALA A 561 -9.30 5.81 45.63
CA ALA A 561 -9.00 4.48 46.15
C ALA A 561 -10.25 3.85 46.77
N PRO A 562 -10.54 2.55 46.56
CA PRO A 562 -11.58 1.87 47.31
C PRO A 562 -11.03 1.42 48.66
N GLY A 563 -11.79 1.71 49.71
CA GLY A 563 -11.52 1.26 51.07
C GLY A 563 -11.57 -0.26 51.18
N VAL A 564 -10.63 -0.80 51.96
CA VAL A 564 -10.67 -2.17 52.47
C VAL A 564 -11.05 -2.07 53.95
N SER A 565 -12.25 -2.53 54.27
CA SER A 565 -12.68 -2.82 55.63
C SER A 565 -13.23 -4.24 55.67
N GLY A 566 -12.68 -5.08 56.54
CA GLY A 566 -13.42 -6.26 57.01
C GLY A 566 -12.60 -7.46 57.46
N ALA A 567 -12.50 -7.58 58.79
CA ALA A 567 -12.48 -8.82 59.58
C ALA A 567 -11.20 -9.67 59.65
N GLY A 568 -10.69 -9.83 60.88
CA GLY A 568 -9.62 -10.75 61.27
C GLY A 568 -8.78 -10.20 62.41
#